data_AF-A0A3L8DTE3-F1
#
_entry.id   AF-A0A3L8DTE3-F1
#
_cell.length_a   1.000
_cell.length_b   1.000
_cell.length_c   1.000
_cell.angle_alpha   90.00
_cell.angle_beta   90.00
_cell.angle_gamma   90.00
#
_symmetry.space_group_name_H-M   'P 1'
#
loop_
_entity.id
_entity.type
_entity.pdbx_description
1 polymer ?
#
loop_
_entity_poly.entity_id
_entity_poly.type
_entity_poly.pdbx_seq_one_letter_code
_entity_poly.pdbx_strand_id
1 'polypeptide(L)'
;MLGPVRCSLIFVFATVAAATFFGSSSTTPEAVSPRKFDAYWNVPSFMCHKYGIKFENLNDFGIRQNIMDKFRGEEITILYDPGMFPALLTDKKGDVTRRNGGVPQEGDLKKHLEMFRKHLLEQIPDVSFSGVGVIDFESWRPIFRQNWASLEPYKTLSIKLERERHPLWSDAAIKKEAKRRFEKYGRIFMEETLKTAKKLRPKAAWGYYGYPHCFNQTPGQRSPHCSRQTMAENDGSMSGISGALKTEATCSSALSNRGDKGMAANVQKAEDYIMGNHFRRMSWLFELEDVHLPSVYLRQEIKEVDRVGFVKGRASEALRMAGKSTREQPVLPYTWFKYQDQRNDFLTKKDTENAINIIASLGAEGLIIWGSSEDTDTEQKCRDLQRYLREVLGPAIRRLVK
;
A
#
# COMPACT_ATOMS: atom_id res chain seq x y z
N MET A 1 46.98 -25.03 -7.35
CA MET A 1 46.97 -23.55 -7.46
C MET A 1 45.62 -23.15 -8.02
N LEU A 2 44.74 -22.57 -7.19
CA LEU A 2 43.44 -22.05 -7.63
C LEU A 2 43.67 -20.65 -8.20
N GLY A 3 43.25 -20.41 -9.45
CA GLY A 3 43.44 -19.13 -10.15
C GLY A 3 42.76 -17.94 -9.47
N PRO A 4 43.17 -16.70 -9.81
CA PRO A 4 42.63 -15.49 -9.18
C PRO A 4 41.16 -15.29 -9.58
N VAL A 5 40.28 -15.14 -8.59
CA VAL A 5 38.93 -14.62 -8.81
C VAL A 5 39.09 -13.11 -8.99
N ARG A 6 38.88 -12.63 -10.23
CA ARG A 6 38.81 -11.19 -10.51
C ARG A 6 37.47 -10.66 -9.99
N CYS A 7 37.49 -10.08 -8.80
CA CYS A 7 36.41 -9.21 -8.33
C CYS A 7 36.60 -7.83 -8.98
N SER A 8 36.03 -7.64 -10.17
CA SER A 8 35.96 -6.32 -10.77
C SER A 8 34.92 -5.49 -10.01
N LEU A 9 35.38 -4.51 -9.22
CA LEU A 9 34.55 -3.39 -8.79
C LEU A 9 34.16 -2.62 -10.04
N ILE A 10 32.98 -2.87 -10.60
CA ILE A 10 32.42 -2.03 -11.65
C ILE A 10 31.99 -0.74 -10.96
N PHE A 11 32.88 0.25 -10.92
CA PHE A 11 32.49 1.63 -10.69
C PHE A 11 31.69 2.08 -11.91
N VAL A 12 30.36 2.11 -11.80
CA VAL A 12 29.52 2.80 -12.77
C VAL A 12 29.77 4.30 -12.57
N PHE A 13 30.68 4.87 -13.38
CA PHE A 13 30.73 6.30 -13.57
C PHE A 13 29.47 6.71 -14.32
N ALA A 14 28.55 7.39 -13.64
CA ALA A 14 27.44 8.06 -14.29
C ALA A 14 28.00 9.23 -15.11
N THR A 15 28.13 9.04 -16.42
CA THR A 15 28.38 10.14 -17.35
C THR A 15 27.12 10.99 -17.43
N VAL A 16 27.19 12.23 -16.94
CA VAL A 16 26.16 13.24 -17.18
C VAL A 16 26.28 13.65 -18.65
N ALA A 17 25.46 13.07 -19.51
CA ALA A 17 25.28 13.59 -20.86
C ALA A 17 24.44 14.87 -20.76
N ALA A 18 25.03 16.01 -21.11
CA ALA A 18 24.30 17.25 -21.30
C ALA A 18 23.36 17.09 -22.50
N ALA A 19 22.06 16.95 -22.24
CA ALA A 19 21.05 16.96 -23.28
C ALA A 19 20.90 18.40 -23.81
N THR A 20 21.23 18.60 -25.08
CA THR A 20 20.96 19.81 -25.85
C THR A 20 19.45 20.01 -25.97
N PHE A 21 18.97 21.17 -25.51
CA PHE A 21 17.60 21.64 -25.70
C PHE A 21 17.29 21.78 -27.20
N PHE A 22 16.38 20.94 -27.72
CA PHE A 22 15.67 21.22 -28.96
C PHE A 22 14.27 21.74 -28.62
N GLY A 23 13.88 22.79 -29.34
CA GLY A 23 12.76 23.68 -29.02
C GLY A 23 11.38 23.02 -28.96
N SER A 24 10.52 23.62 -28.15
CA SER A 24 9.11 23.24 -28.01
C SER A 24 8.32 23.61 -29.27
N SER A 25 7.84 22.62 -30.02
CA SER A 25 6.67 22.79 -30.87
C SER A 25 5.44 22.85 -29.98
N SER A 26 4.65 23.91 -30.11
CA SER A 26 3.37 24.08 -29.42
C SER A 26 2.35 23.05 -29.93
N THR A 27 2.15 21.97 -29.20
CA THR A 27 1.01 21.08 -29.39
C THR A 27 -0.23 21.73 -28.76
N THR A 28 -1.20 22.05 -29.62
CA THR A 28 -2.58 22.36 -29.26
C THR A 28 -3.15 21.33 -28.26
N PRO A 29 -3.99 21.74 -27.28
CA PRO A 29 -4.62 20.79 -26.38
C PRO A 29 -5.53 19.86 -27.17
N GLU A 30 -5.18 18.58 -27.18
CA GLU A 30 -6.04 17.52 -27.68
C GLU A 30 -7.31 17.51 -26.83
N ALA A 31 -8.48 17.48 -27.48
CA ALA A 31 -9.77 17.48 -26.81
C ALA A 31 -9.83 16.30 -25.83
N VAL A 32 -9.96 16.62 -24.54
CA VAL A 32 -10.05 15.63 -23.45
C VAL A 32 -11.30 14.78 -23.69
N SER A 33 -11.10 13.56 -24.21
CA SER A 33 -12.11 12.50 -24.12
C SER A 33 -12.59 12.44 -22.67
N PRO A 34 -13.91 12.33 -22.40
CA PRO A 34 -14.40 12.15 -21.04
C PRO A 34 -13.64 11.00 -20.39
N ARG A 35 -12.81 11.30 -19.38
CA ARG A 35 -12.07 10.26 -18.68
C ARG A 35 -13.09 9.41 -17.94
N LYS A 36 -13.06 8.11 -18.19
CA LYS A 36 -13.92 7.13 -17.50
C LYS A 36 -13.61 7.18 -15.99
N PHE A 37 -14.64 7.36 -15.17
CA PHE A 37 -14.56 7.37 -13.72
C PHE A 37 -15.30 6.16 -13.15
N ASP A 38 -14.58 5.17 -12.64
CA ASP A 38 -15.17 3.92 -12.14
C ASP A 38 -15.35 3.94 -10.62
N ALA A 39 -16.59 3.88 -10.14
CA ALA A 39 -16.89 3.71 -8.71
C ALA A 39 -17.16 2.24 -8.40
N TYR A 40 -16.41 1.65 -7.48
CA TYR A 40 -16.56 0.24 -7.10
C TYR A 40 -17.27 0.10 -5.75
N TRP A 41 -18.23 -0.82 -5.65
CA TRP A 41 -18.91 -1.16 -4.42
C TRP A 41 -18.18 -2.28 -3.66
N ASN A 42 -17.53 -1.93 -2.56
CA ASN A 42 -16.85 -2.87 -1.66
C ASN A 42 -17.42 -2.78 -0.23
N VAL A 43 -18.74 -2.59 -0.13
CA VAL A 43 -19.50 -2.63 1.12
C VAL A 43 -20.08 -4.03 1.32
N PRO A 44 -20.05 -4.61 2.54
CA PRO A 44 -20.60 -5.94 2.81
C PRO A 44 -22.14 -5.97 2.89
N SER A 45 -22.83 -5.35 1.92
CA SER A 45 -24.30 -5.28 1.84
C SER A 45 -25.00 -6.63 1.67
N PHE A 46 -24.28 -7.69 1.31
CA PHE A 46 -24.81 -9.07 1.37
C PHE A 46 -25.36 -9.44 2.75
N MET A 47 -24.83 -8.84 3.83
CA MET A 47 -25.33 -9.04 5.19
C MET A 47 -26.77 -8.53 5.38
N CYS A 48 -27.21 -7.60 4.53
CA CYS A 48 -28.56 -7.03 4.54
C CYS A 48 -29.61 -7.93 3.86
N HIS A 49 -29.18 -8.91 3.05
CA HIS A 49 -30.09 -9.77 2.28
C HIS A 49 -31.01 -10.59 3.18
N LYS A 50 -30.54 -10.97 4.38
CA LYS A 50 -31.33 -11.69 5.41
C LYS A 50 -32.54 -10.88 5.91
N TYR A 51 -32.54 -9.56 5.70
CA TYR A 51 -33.65 -8.65 6.03
C TYR A 51 -34.54 -8.33 4.81
N GLY A 52 -34.31 -8.99 3.67
CA GLY A 52 -34.97 -8.64 2.40
C GLY A 52 -34.52 -7.30 1.82
N ILE A 53 -33.44 -6.70 2.34
CA ILE A 53 -32.88 -5.44 1.85
C ILE A 53 -31.74 -5.77 0.89
N LYS A 54 -31.92 -5.41 -0.38
CA LYS A 54 -30.93 -5.59 -1.43
C LYS A 54 -30.50 -4.26 -2.04
N PHE A 55 -29.29 -4.24 -2.57
CA PHE A 55 -28.65 -3.09 -3.20
C PHE A 55 -28.57 -3.28 -4.73
N GLU A 56 -29.72 -3.51 -5.37
CA GLU A 56 -29.79 -3.87 -6.81
C GLU A 56 -29.67 -2.65 -7.76
N ASN A 57 -29.83 -1.43 -7.25
CA ASN A 57 -29.87 -0.19 -8.06
C ASN A 57 -28.53 0.57 -8.11
N LEU A 58 -27.41 -0.09 -7.78
CA LEU A 58 -26.08 0.55 -7.82
C LEU A 58 -25.66 0.93 -9.25
N ASN A 59 -25.99 0.09 -10.23
CA ASN A 59 -25.72 0.37 -11.64
C ASN A 59 -26.45 1.62 -12.15
N ASP A 60 -27.63 1.97 -11.62
CA ASP A 60 -28.37 3.19 -11.97
C ASP A 60 -27.61 4.48 -11.57
N PHE A 61 -26.67 4.35 -10.63
CA PHE A 61 -25.76 5.41 -10.21
C PHE A 61 -24.38 5.33 -10.88
N GLY A 62 -24.14 4.35 -11.75
CA GLY A 62 -22.82 4.09 -12.35
C GLY A 62 -21.83 3.44 -11.38
N ILE A 63 -22.31 2.79 -10.32
CA ILE A 63 -21.46 2.08 -9.36
C ILE A 63 -21.35 0.61 -9.78
N ARG A 64 -20.12 0.16 -10.05
CA ARG A 64 -19.79 -1.24 -10.38
C ARG A 64 -19.93 -2.10 -9.13
N GLN A 65 -20.67 -3.20 -9.25
CA GLN A 65 -21.00 -4.11 -8.16
C GLN A 65 -20.73 -5.54 -8.61
N ASN A 66 -20.15 -6.35 -7.72
CA ASN A 66 -20.05 -7.79 -7.93
C ASN A 66 -21.44 -8.42 -8.18
N ILE A 67 -21.51 -9.43 -9.04
CA ILE A 67 -22.73 -10.18 -9.34
C ILE A 67 -23.40 -10.67 -8.06
N MET A 68 -24.71 -10.46 -7.97
CA MET A 68 -25.56 -10.79 -6.81
C MET A 68 -25.12 -10.11 -5.50
N ASP A 69 -24.45 -8.95 -5.57
CA ASP A 69 -24.00 -8.19 -4.40
C ASP A 69 -23.06 -9.00 -3.49
N LYS A 70 -22.30 -9.94 -4.08
CA LYS A 70 -21.30 -10.71 -3.32
C LYS A 70 -20.19 -9.79 -2.85
N PHE A 71 -19.71 -9.98 -1.62
CA PHE A 71 -18.60 -9.18 -1.11
C PHE A 71 -17.28 -9.40 -1.87
N ARG A 72 -17.12 -10.60 -2.45
CA ARG A 72 -16.00 -10.98 -3.31
C ARG A 72 -16.57 -11.53 -4.60
N GLY A 73 -16.17 -10.95 -5.73
CA GLY A 73 -16.69 -11.29 -7.04
C GLY A 73 -15.77 -10.79 -8.14
N GLU A 74 -16.33 -10.67 -9.34
CA GLU A 74 -15.63 -10.35 -10.59
C GLU A 74 -15.18 -8.89 -10.73
N GLU A 75 -15.82 -7.97 -10.00
CA GLU A 75 -15.50 -6.54 -10.05
C GLU A 75 -14.38 -6.15 -9.06
N ILE A 76 -14.54 -6.57 -7.80
CA ILE A 76 -13.59 -6.25 -6.73
C ILE A 76 -13.59 -7.34 -5.65
N THR A 77 -12.39 -7.66 -5.15
CA THR A 77 -12.21 -8.56 -4.01
C THR A 77 -11.12 -8.05 -3.06
N ILE A 78 -11.49 -7.81 -1.80
CA ILE A 78 -10.56 -7.50 -0.71
C ILE A 78 -10.23 -8.73 0.13
N LEU A 79 -8.93 -8.94 0.38
CA LEU A 79 -8.39 -9.98 1.25
C LEU A 79 -7.93 -9.33 2.55
N TYR A 80 -8.69 -9.52 3.64
CA TYR A 80 -8.32 -9.03 4.97
C TYR A 80 -7.24 -9.90 5.60
N ASP A 81 -6.11 -9.28 5.95
CA ASP A 81 -4.95 -9.88 6.63
C ASP A 81 -4.60 -11.31 6.14
N PRO A 82 -4.39 -11.51 4.82
CA PRO A 82 -4.28 -12.83 4.24
C PRO A 82 -2.92 -13.48 4.52
N GLY A 83 -2.89 -14.81 4.48
CA GLY A 83 -1.70 -15.59 4.82
C GLY A 83 -1.37 -15.55 6.30
N MET A 84 -0.07 -15.60 6.61
CA MET A 84 0.46 -15.51 7.99
C MET A 84 1.48 -14.40 8.11
N PHE A 85 1.10 -13.15 7.81
CA PHE A 85 2.04 -12.03 7.98
C PHE A 85 2.53 -11.97 9.44
N PRO A 86 3.84 -11.72 9.67
CA PRO A 86 4.38 -11.48 11.02
C PRO A 86 3.63 -10.31 11.65
N ALA A 87 3.09 -10.49 12.85
CA ALA A 87 2.31 -9.45 13.51
C ALA A 87 2.34 -9.57 15.04
N LEU A 88 2.24 -8.44 15.71
CA LEU A 88 1.97 -8.34 17.14
C LEU A 88 0.45 -8.21 17.31
N LEU A 89 -0.16 -9.24 17.87
CA LEU A 89 -1.60 -9.29 18.11
C LEU A 89 -1.87 -9.00 19.58
N THR A 90 -2.64 -7.96 19.85
CA THR A 90 -3.06 -7.59 21.20
C THR A 90 -4.47 -8.10 21.43
N ASP A 91 -4.66 -8.91 22.48
CA ASP A 91 -5.99 -9.40 22.84
C ASP A 91 -6.81 -8.36 23.63
N LYS A 92 -8.03 -8.71 24.02
CA LYS A 92 -8.92 -7.82 24.80
C LYS A 92 -8.39 -7.47 26.20
N LYS A 93 -7.46 -8.27 26.74
CA LYS A 93 -6.83 -8.04 28.04
C LYS A 93 -5.57 -7.18 27.92
N GLY A 94 -5.10 -6.93 26.71
CA GLY A 94 -3.86 -6.21 26.44
C GLY A 94 -2.65 -7.14 26.28
N ASP A 95 -2.84 -8.46 26.30
CA ASP A 95 -1.74 -9.41 26.15
C ASP A 95 -1.28 -9.46 24.69
N VAL A 96 0.02 -9.26 24.48
CA VAL A 96 0.63 -9.23 23.14
C VAL A 96 1.18 -10.60 22.77
N THR A 97 0.63 -11.19 21.72
CA THR A 97 1.10 -12.45 21.14
C THR A 97 1.83 -12.20 19.82
N ARG A 98 2.83 -13.04 19.51
CA ARG A 98 3.61 -12.94 18.27
C ARG A 98 3.07 -13.93 17.25
N ARG A 99 2.36 -13.44 16.23
CA ARG A 99 2.04 -14.24 15.05
C ARG A 99 3.25 -14.28 14.14
N ASN A 100 3.64 -15.48 13.71
CA ASN A 100 4.74 -15.72 12.76
C ASN A 100 5.99 -14.85 13.05
N GLY A 101 6.53 -14.94 14.27
CA GLY A 101 7.71 -14.17 14.69
C GLY A 101 7.44 -12.74 15.20
N GLY A 102 6.27 -12.18 14.94
CA GLY A 102 5.86 -10.85 15.41
C GLY A 102 6.37 -9.69 14.55
N VAL A 103 7.64 -9.74 14.12
CA VAL A 103 8.27 -8.75 13.22
C VAL A 103 8.77 -9.46 11.96
N PRO A 104 8.84 -8.77 10.80
CA PRO A 104 9.15 -9.42 9.53
C PRO A 104 10.49 -10.15 9.51
N GLN A 105 11.51 -9.64 10.20
CA GLN A 105 12.84 -10.26 10.24
C GLN A 105 12.95 -11.54 11.07
N GLU A 106 11.90 -11.92 11.79
CA GLU A 106 11.77 -13.18 12.53
C GLU A 106 10.65 -14.08 11.97
N GLY A 107 10.05 -13.69 10.86
CA GLY A 107 8.94 -14.41 10.26
C GLY A 107 9.37 -15.53 9.31
N ASP A 108 8.57 -16.60 9.26
CA ASP A 108 8.69 -17.64 8.24
C ASP A 108 7.91 -17.23 6.99
N LEU A 109 8.64 -16.87 5.94
CA LEU A 109 8.09 -16.46 4.65
C LEU A 109 7.36 -17.62 3.94
N LYS A 110 7.90 -18.85 4.02
CA LYS A 110 7.31 -20.02 3.35
C LYS A 110 5.94 -20.31 3.95
N LYS A 111 5.86 -20.34 5.28
CA LYS A 111 4.59 -20.50 6.02
C LYS A 111 3.58 -19.43 5.65
N HIS A 112 4.02 -18.17 5.52
CA HIS A 112 3.16 -17.08 5.07
C HIS A 112 2.61 -17.31 3.66
N LEU A 113 3.47 -17.63 2.69
CA LEU A 113 3.07 -17.79 1.29
C LEU A 113 2.20 -19.03 1.07
N GLU A 114 2.41 -20.12 1.81
CA GLU A 114 1.54 -21.29 1.78
C GLU A 114 0.13 -20.97 2.28
N MET A 115 0.02 -20.26 3.42
CA MET A 115 -1.29 -19.83 3.91
C MET A 115 -1.94 -18.79 2.99
N PHE A 116 -1.14 -17.87 2.43
CA PHE A 116 -1.64 -16.86 1.51
C PHE A 116 -2.25 -17.50 0.25
N ARG A 117 -1.57 -18.50 -0.33
CA ARG A 117 -2.08 -19.30 -1.45
C ARG A 117 -3.43 -19.93 -1.11
N LYS A 118 -3.54 -20.55 0.07
CA LYS A 118 -4.78 -21.17 0.54
C LYS A 118 -5.91 -20.13 0.61
N HIS A 119 -5.68 -19.02 1.32
CA HIS A 119 -6.68 -17.95 1.44
C HIS A 119 -7.09 -17.39 0.07
N LEU A 120 -6.15 -17.13 -0.83
CA LEU A 120 -6.45 -16.59 -2.15
C LEU A 120 -7.28 -17.55 -3.00
N LEU A 121 -6.93 -18.85 -3.02
CA LEU A 121 -7.67 -19.86 -3.78
C LEU A 121 -9.09 -20.06 -3.24
N GLU A 122 -9.28 -19.98 -1.92
CA GLU A 122 -10.59 -20.07 -1.28
C GLU A 122 -11.46 -18.82 -1.54
N GLN A 123 -10.86 -17.63 -1.51
CA GLN A 123 -11.60 -16.35 -1.58
C GLN A 123 -11.81 -15.86 -3.03
N ILE A 124 -10.95 -16.24 -3.97
CA ILE A 124 -11.05 -15.89 -5.40
C ILE A 124 -10.88 -17.18 -6.20
N PRO A 125 -11.85 -18.11 -6.22
CA PRO A 125 -11.69 -19.40 -6.89
C PRO A 125 -11.51 -19.28 -8.40
N ASP A 126 -12.09 -18.25 -9.03
CA ASP A 126 -11.95 -17.99 -10.46
C ASP A 126 -10.52 -17.57 -10.83
N VAL A 127 -9.81 -18.44 -11.54
CA VAL A 127 -8.45 -18.20 -12.05
C VAL A 127 -8.38 -17.07 -13.08
N SER A 128 -9.51 -16.76 -13.72
CA SER A 128 -9.63 -15.73 -14.75
C SER A 128 -10.05 -14.37 -14.20
N PHE A 129 -10.21 -14.24 -12.87
CA PHE A 129 -10.52 -12.99 -12.19
C PHE A 129 -9.68 -11.82 -12.73
N SER A 130 -10.38 -10.81 -13.25
CA SER A 130 -9.80 -9.62 -13.89
C SER A 130 -10.23 -8.30 -13.24
N GLY A 131 -10.89 -8.38 -12.07
CA GLY A 131 -11.28 -7.21 -11.30
C GLY A 131 -10.14 -6.65 -10.45
N VAL A 132 -10.50 -5.79 -9.50
CA VAL A 132 -9.56 -5.18 -8.55
C VAL A 132 -9.30 -6.14 -7.38
N GLY A 133 -8.06 -6.61 -7.25
CA GLY A 133 -7.59 -7.44 -6.14
C GLY A 133 -6.90 -6.60 -5.08
N VAL A 134 -7.47 -6.54 -3.88
CA VAL A 134 -6.96 -5.71 -2.78
C VAL A 134 -6.40 -6.57 -1.67
N ILE A 135 -5.12 -6.38 -1.35
CA ILE A 135 -4.48 -6.99 -0.19
C ILE A 135 -4.54 -5.98 0.95
N ASP A 136 -5.34 -6.29 1.97
CA ASP A 136 -5.48 -5.44 3.15
C ASP A 136 -4.60 -5.96 4.28
N PHE A 137 -3.39 -5.41 4.35
CA PHE A 137 -2.38 -5.72 5.35
C PHE A 137 -1.92 -4.43 6.05
N GLU A 138 -2.32 -4.27 7.31
CA GLU A 138 -2.09 -3.05 8.09
C GLU A 138 -1.26 -3.27 9.37
N SER A 139 -0.77 -4.49 9.63
CA SER A 139 -0.10 -4.78 10.91
C SER A 139 1.16 -3.95 11.12
N TRP A 140 1.91 -3.67 10.06
CA TRP A 140 3.07 -2.78 10.09
C TRP A 140 3.32 -2.18 8.69
N ARG A 141 4.11 -1.11 8.63
CA ARG A 141 4.54 -0.45 7.38
C ARG A 141 5.97 -0.86 7.05
N PRO A 142 6.35 -1.07 5.77
CA PRO A 142 7.67 -1.59 5.40
C PRO A 142 8.80 -0.59 5.67
N ILE A 143 8.49 0.70 5.89
CA ILE A 143 9.45 1.73 6.28
C ILE A 143 9.47 1.85 7.81
N PHE A 144 10.60 1.54 8.44
CA PHE A 144 10.73 1.43 9.89
C PHE A 144 10.29 2.70 10.62
N ARG A 145 10.62 3.87 10.07
CA ARG A 145 10.25 5.19 10.64
C ARG A 145 8.74 5.41 10.70
N GLN A 146 7.99 4.85 9.76
CA GLN A 146 6.54 5.07 9.65
C GLN A 146 5.73 4.26 10.68
N ASN A 147 6.37 3.37 11.45
CA ASN A 147 5.71 2.56 12.48
C ASN A 147 5.64 3.31 13.82
N TRP A 148 4.90 4.41 13.87
CA TRP A 148 4.68 5.25 15.05
C TRP A 148 3.30 4.98 15.69
N ALA A 149 3.05 5.59 16.86
CA ALA A 149 1.83 5.40 17.67
C ALA A 149 1.56 3.92 17.97
N SER A 150 0.40 3.38 17.58
CA SER A 150 0.02 1.98 17.81
C SER A 150 0.98 0.97 17.15
N LEU A 151 1.80 1.40 16.18
CA LEU A 151 2.80 0.56 15.52
C LEU A 151 4.20 0.64 16.15
N GLU A 152 4.41 1.48 17.17
CA GLU A 152 5.70 1.59 17.88
C GLU A 152 6.20 0.25 18.46
N PRO A 153 5.34 -0.69 18.94
CA PRO A 153 5.79 -2.00 19.43
C PRO A 153 6.65 -2.80 18.44
N TYR A 154 6.46 -2.63 17.12
CA TYR A 154 7.29 -3.29 16.11
C TYR A 154 8.73 -2.77 16.12
N LYS A 155 8.92 -1.46 16.34
CA LYS A 155 10.26 -0.85 16.47
C LYS A 155 10.92 -1.30 17.76
N THR A 156 10.19 -1.26 18.86
CA THR A 156 10.66 -1.70 20.17
C THR A 156 11.12 -3.15 20.15
N LEU A 157 10.31 -4.05 19.59
CA LEU A 157 10.67 -5.46 19.48
C LEU A 157 11.88 -5.67 18.58
N SER A 158 11.93 -5.00 17.42
CA SER A 158 13.07 -5.09 16.51
C SER A 158 14.39 -4.67 17.19
N ILE A 159 14.37 -3.56 17.93
CA ILE A 159 15.54 -3.07 18.69
C ILE A 159 15.93 -4.04 19.81
N LYS A 160 14.94 -4.58 20.54
CA LYS A 160 15.18 -5.55 21.61
C LYS A 160 15.87 -6.81 21.09
N LEU A 161 15.39 -7.37 19.98
CA LEU A 161 15.97 -8.58 19.37
C LEU A 161 17.42 -8.37 18.95
N GLU A 162 17.75 -7.23 18.36
CA GLU A 162 19.15 -6.94 18.01
C GLU A 162 20.03 -6.74 19.24
N ARG A 163 19.49 -6.14 20.32
CA ARG A 163 20.23 -6.01 21.58
C ARG A 163 20.57 -7.36 22.19
N GLU A 164 19.62 -8.29 22.18
CA GLU A 164 19.80 -9.67 22.68
C GLU A 164 20.86 -10.42 21.84
N ARG A 165 20.88 -10.20 20.52
CA ARG A 165 21.87 -10.82 19.60
C ARG A 165 23.26 -10.20 19.70
N HIS A 166 23.34 -8.92 20.03
CA HIS A 166 24.58 -8.16 20.02
C HIS A 166 24.78 -7.36 21.33
N PRO A 167 25.04 -8.03 22.47
CA PRO A 167 25.08 -7.38 23.79
C PRO A 167 26.15 -6.28 23.92
N LEU A 168 27.22 -6.35 23.12
CA LEU A 168 28.35 -5.42 23.16
C LEU A 168 28.24 -4.27 22.15
N TRP A 169 27.22 -4.25 21.30
CA TRP A 169 27.06 -3.20 20.30
C TRP A 169 26.51 -1.91 20.93
N SER A 170 26.95 -0.77 20.37
CA SER A 170 26.42 0.54 20.75
C SER A 170 24.96 0.69 20.35
N ASP A 171 24.25 1.57 21.05
CA ASP A 171 22.84 1.88 20.76
C ASP A 171 22.59 2.32 19.32
N ALA A 172 23.53 3.08 18.76
CA ALA A 172 23.45 3.52 17.37
C ALA A 172 23.57 2.35 16.40
N ALA A 173 24.47 1.39 16.66
CA ALA A 173 24.63 0.19 15.85
C ALA A 173 23.38 -0.71 15.94
N ILE A 174 22.85 -0.92 17.15
CA ILE A 174 21.61 -1.69 17.37
C ILE A 174 20.42 -1.08 16.63
N LYS A 175 20.19 0.23 16.76
CA LYS A 175 19.08 0.92 16.07
C LYS A 175 19.23 0.86 14.54
N LYS A 176 20.47 0.98 14.04
CA LYS A 176 20.77 0.87 12.61
C LYS A 176 20.45 -0.53 12.08
N GLU A 177 20.86 -1.57 12.80
CA GLU A 177 20.63 -2.96 12.39
C GLU A 177 19.17 -3.36 12.48
N ALA A 178 18.48 -2.98 13.57
CA ALA A 178 17.05 -3.24 13.74
C ALA A 178 16.23 -2.64 12.59
N LYS A 179 16.55 -1.40 12.20
CA LYS A 179 15.97 -0.75 11.02
C LYS A 179 16.27 -1.55 9.76
N ARG A 180 17.55 -1.89 9.51
CA ARG A 180 17.98 -2.56 8.28
C ARG A 180 17.30 -3.92 8.09
N ARG A 181 17.26 -4.75 9.14
CA ARG A 181 16.58 -6.06 9.09
C ARG A 181 15.07 -5.90 8.92
N PHE A 182 14.44 -5.02 9.68
CA PHE A 182 13.01 -4.79 9.57
C PHE A 182 12.60 -4.37 8.15
N GLU A 183 13.26 -3.36 7.56
CA GLU A 183 12.92 -2.89 6.21
C GLU A 183 13.24 -3.94 5.13
N LYS A 184 14.36 -4.68 5.26
CA LYS A 184 14.72 -5.77 4.35
C LYS A 184 13.63 -6.84 4.30
N TYR A 185 13.26 -7.38 5.45
CA TYR A 185 12.28 -8.46 5.50
C TYR A 185 10.85 -7.96 5.32
N GLY A 186 10.53 -6.73 5.75
CA GLY A 186 9.23 -6.11 5.49
C GLY A 186 8.95 -5.99 3.99
N ARG A 187 9.96 -5.55 3.22
CA ARG A 187 9.91 -5.60 1.75
C ARG A 187 9.70 -7.02 1.23
N ILE A 188 10.52 -8.00 1.64
CA ILE A 188 10.44 -9.38 1.14
C ILE A 188 9.03 -9.96 1.33
N PHE A 189 8.43 -9.78 2.50
CA PHE A 189 7.08 -10.27 2.79
C PHE A 189 6.04 -9.63 1.87
N MET A 190 6.03 -8.30 1.72
CA MET A 190 5.05 -7.64 0.85
C MET A 190 5.28 -7.95 -0.64
N GLU A 191 6.54 -7.91 -1.08
CA GLU A 191 6.94 -8.14 -2.46
C GLU A 191 6.58 -9.57 -2.95
N GLU A 192 6.93 -10.59 -2.17
CA GLU A 192 6.69 -11.98 -2.56
C GLU A 192 5.20 -12.37 -2.50
N THR A 193 4.44 -11.72 -1.62
CA THR A 193 2.98 -11.90 -1.53
C THR A 193 2.28 -11.30 -2.73
N LEU A 194 2.63 -10.08 -3.12
CA LEU A 194 2.10 -9.45 -4.34
C LEU A 194 2.45 -10.23 -5.60
N LYS A 195 3.72 -10.68 -5.74
CA LYS A 195 4.12 -11.57 -6.85
C LYS A 195 3.33 -12.87 -6.87
N THR A 196 3.07 -13.45 -5.70
CA THR A 196 2.25 -14.67 -5.59
C THR A 196 0.80 -14.41 -6.02
N ALA A 197 0.21 -13.28 -5.62
CA ALA A 197 -1.14 -12.89 -6.02
C ALA A 197 -1.25 -12.74 -7.54
N LYS A 198 -0.34 -11.97 -8.15
CA LYS A 198 -0.26 -11.78 -9.60
C LYS A 198 -0.01 -13.09 -10.35
N LYS A 199 0.82 -14.00 -9.81
CA LYS A 199 1.05 -15.31 -10.43
C LYS A 199 -0.21 -16.16 -10.45
N LEU A 200 -1.02 -16.11 -9.39
CA LEU A 200 -2.22 -16.93 -9.27
C LEU A 200 -3.42 -16.32 -10.00
N ARG A 201 -3.54 -14.99 -10.04
CA ARG A 201 -4.60 -14.26 -10.75
C ARG A 201 -3.95 -13.19 -11.65
N PRO A 202 -3.39 -13.60 -12.80
CA PRO A 202 -2.58 -12.72 -13.65
C PRO A 202 -3.39 -11.66 -14.41
N LYS A 203 -4.72 -11.79 -14.47
CA LYS A 203 -5.60 -10.83 -15.15
C LYS A 203 -6.13 -9.73 -14.21
N ALA A 204 -5.99 -9.90 -12.90
CA ALA A 204 -6.49 -8.95 -11.90
C ALA A 204 -5.52 -7.79 -11.72
N ALA A 205 -6.07 -6.61 -11.40
CA ALA A 205 -5.28 -5.46 -10.99
C ALA A 205 -5.02 -5.52 -9.48
N TRP A 206 -3.78 -5.79 -9.07
CA TRP A 206 -3.42 -5.97 -7.66
C TRP A 206 -2.83 -4.72 -7.03
N GLY A 207 -3.25 -4.41 -5.80
CA GLY A 207 -2.68 -3.34 -4.97
C GLY A 207 -2.84 -3.60 -3.47
N TYR A 208 -1.99 -2.99 -2.66
CA TYR A 208 -2.14 -2.94 -1.21
C TYR A 208 -3.03 -1.78 -0.79
N TYR A 209 -4.00 -2.07 0.06
CA TYR A 209 -4.81 -1.03 0.68
C TYR A 209 -3.94 -0.02 1.44
N GLY A 210 -4.27 1.26 1.27
CA GLY A 210 -3.66 2.38 1.99
C GLY A 210 -2.43 2.99 1.32
N TYR A 211 -1.83 2.34 0.31
CA TYR A 211 -0.62 2.80 -0.36
C TYR A 211 -0.92 3.59 -1.66
N PRO A 212 -0.12 4.62 -1.98
CA PRO A 212 0.91 5.23 -1.14
C PRO A 212 0.33 5.99 0.05
N HIS A 213 1.06 5.98 1.16
CA HIS A 213 0.74 6.83 2.30
C HIS A 213 1.21 8.28 2.07
N CYS A 214 0.48 9.23 2.67
CA CYS A 214 0.77 10.67 2.64
C CYS A 214 1.03 11.27 4.04
N PHE A 215 0.25 10.82 5.03
CA PHE A 215 0.25 11.31 6.42
C PHE A 215 -0.05 12.82 6.60
N ASN A 216 -0.76 13.45 5.66
CA ASN A 216 -1.30 14.80 5.83
C ASN A 216 -2.41 14.84 6.89
N GLN A 217 -2.67 16.04 7.43
CA GLN A 217 -3.60 16.27 8.54
C GLN A 217 -3.40 15.28 9.71
N THR A 218 -2.14 15.11 10.10
CA THR A 218 -1.74 14.36 11.31
C THR A 218 -1.03 15.30 12.28
N PRO A 219 -0.87 14.95 13.57
CA PRO A 219 -0.15 15.79 14.53
C PRO A 219 1.26 16.21 14.04
N GLY A 220 1.96 15.32 13.33
CA GLY A 220 3.28 15.59 12.75
C GLY A 220 3.27 16.30 11.40
N GLN A 221 2.12 16.48 10.75
CA GLN A 221 1.96 17.17 9.47
C GLN A 221 0.52 17.70 9.34
N ARG A 222 0.27 18.89 9.93
CA ARG A 222 -1.08 19.52 9.94
C ARG A 222 -1.48 20.17 8.62
N SER A 223 -0.58 20.23 7.65
CA SER A 223 -0.90 20.78 6.34
C SER A 223 -1.68 19.76 5.49
N PRO A 224 -2.42 20.21 4.46
CA PRO A 224 -3.08 19.31 3.51
C PRO A 224 -2.08 18.57 2.60
N HIS A 225 -0.81 18.95 2.58
CA HIS A 225 0.21 18.33 1.75
C HIS A 225 0.90 17.18 2.48
N CYS A 226 1.30 16.15 1.72
CA CYS A 226 2.19 15.12 2.22
C CYS A 226 3.53 15.72 2.65
N SER A 227 4.16 15.14 3.67
CA SER A 227 5.48 15.61 4.08
C SER A 227 6.53 15.28 3.01
N ARG A 228 7.54 16.14 2.83
CA ARG A 228 8.65 15.87 1.89
C ARG A 228 9.35 14.54 2.20
N GLN A 229 9.45 14.19 3.49
CA GLN A 229 10.04 12.93 3.91
C GLN A 229 9.20 11.73 3.46
N THR A 230 7.87 11.80 3.59
CA THR A 230 6.96 10.74 3.11
C THR A 230 7.07 10.58 1.60
N MET A 231 7.04 11.69 0.85
CA MET A 231 7.18 11.65 -0.61
C MET A 231 8.53 11.06 -1.03
N ALA A 232 9.62 11.39 -0.34
CA ALA A 232 10.94 10.81 -0.58
C ALA A 232 11.01 9.30 -0.26
N GLU A 233 10.27 8.83 0.74
CA GLU A 233 10.13 7.40 1.05
C GLU A 233 9.30 6.66 -0.01
N ASN A 234 8.36 7.35 -0.68
CA ASN A 234 7.64 6.80 -1.82
C ASN A 234 8.53 6.74 -3.10
N ASP A 235 9.39 7.75 -3.28
CA ASP A 235 10.19 8.02 -4.50
C ASP A 235 11.43 7.14 -4.74
N GLY A 236 11.34 5.81 -4.66
CA GLY A 236 12.49 4.95 -5.05
C GLY A 236 13.15 5.38 -6.36
N SER A 237 14.48 5.52 -6.38
CA SER A 237 15.19 5.93 -7.60
C SER A 237 15.11 4.80 -8.63
N MET A 238 14.57 5.12 -9.80
CA MET A 238 14.28 4.20 -10.91
C MET A 238 15.53 3.67 -11.66
N SER A 239 16.69 3.53 -11.02
CA SER A 239 17.91 3.11 -11.74
C SER A 239 18.65 1.95 -11.07
N GLY A 240 18.46 0.73 -11.62
CA GLY A 240 19.59 -0.11 -12.04
C GLY A 240 20.25 -1.12 -11.08
N ILE A 241 19.58 -1.66 -10.05
CA ILE A 241 20.32 -2.41 -8.99
C ILE A 241 19.91 -3.89 -8.79
N SER A 242 18.93 -4.40 -9.55
CA SER A 242 18.57 -5.84 -9.51
C SER A 242 19.75 -6.79 -9.83
N GLY A 243 20.67 -6.37 -10.71
CA GLY A 243 21.86 -7.14 -11.06
C GLY A 243 23.01 -7.06 -10.04
N ALA A 244 23.21 -5.92 -9.38
CA ALA A 244 24.33 -5.70 -8.47
C ALA A 244 24.21 -6.54 -7.18
N LEU A 245 23.00 -6.64 -6.61
CA LEU A 245 22.75 -7.31 -5.33
C LEU A 245 23.03 -8.82 -5.34
N LYS A 246 22.77 -9.51 -6.46
CA LYS A 246 23.10 -10.94 -6.60
C LYS A 246 24.60 -11.19 -6.72
N THR A 247 25.31 -10.25 -7.33
CA THR A 247 26.75 -10.38 -7.61
C THR A 247 27.60 -10.07 -6.37
N GLU A 248 27.15 -9.14 -5.52
CA GLU A 248 27.89 -8.68 -4.33
C GLU A 248 27.75 -9.63 -3.12
N ALA A 249 26.56 -10.21 -2.86
CA ALA A 249 26.37 -11.17 -1.76
C ALA A 249 27.21 -12.46 -1.93
N THR A 250 27.45 -12.84 -3.19
CA THR A 250 28.33 -13.96 -3.55
C THR A 250 29.81 -13.62 -3.30
N CYS A 251 30.16 -12.33 -3.34
CA CYS A 251 31.52 -11.82 -3.13
C CYS A 251 31.87 -11.72 -1.63
N SER A 252 30.97 -11.21 -0.79
CA SER A 252 31.17 -11.08 0.67
C SER A 252 31.43 -12.44 1.33
N SER A 253 30.63 -13.46 0.98
CA SER A 253 30.79 -14.83 1.49
C SER A 253 32.10 -15.49 1.02
N ALA A 254 32.51 -15.26 -0.23
CA ALA A 254 33.76 -15.79 -0.78
C ALA A 254 35.02 -15.17 -0.14
N LEU A 255 35.00 -13.87 0.19
CA LEU A 255 36.11 -13.16 0.83
C LEU A 255 36.27 -13.53 2.32
N SER A 256 35.15 -13.71 3.03
CA SER A 256 35.16 -14.18 4.43
C SER A 256 35.79 -15.57 4.56
N ASN A 257 35.45 -16.48 3.63
CA ASN A 257 36.00 -17.84 3.59
C ASN A 257 37.51 -17.90 3.27
N ARG A 258 38.10 -16.82 2.74
CA ARG A 258 39.55 -16.72 2.47
C ARG A 258 40.34 -16.01 3.58
N GLY A 259 39.70 -15.63 4.68
CA GLY A 259 40.36 -14.97 5.81
C GLY A 259 40.64 -13.48 5.63
N ASP A 260 40.14 -12.86 4.56
CA ASP A 260 40.42 -11.46 4.21
C ASP A 260 39.39 -10.51 4.85
N LYS A 261 39.46 -10.43 6.19
CA LYS A 261 38.45 -9.78 7.05
C LYS A 261 38.27 -8.28 6.75
N GLY A 262 39.32 -7.58 6.33
CA GLY A 262 39.27 -6.15 6.01
C GLY A 262 38.48 -5.85 4.73
N MET A 263 38.70 -6.63 3.67
CA MET A 263 37.97 -6.50 2.41
C MET A 263 36.50 -6.91 2.59
N ALA A 264 36.23 -7.98 3.33
CA ALA A 264 34.87 -8.43 3.65
C ALA A 264 34.07 -7.37 4.44
N ALA A 265 34.70 -6.70 5.41
CA ALA A 265 34.06 -5.62 6.16
C ALA A 265 33.71 -4.40 5.29
N ASN A 266 34.56 -4.06 4.31
CA ASN A 266 34.31 -2.97 3.37
C ASN A 266 33.18 -3.31 2.39
N VAL A 267 33.12 -4.55 1.89
CA VAL A 267 32.01 -5.05 1.06
C VAL A 267 30.71 -5.05 1.87
N GLN A 268 30.71 -5.54 3.11
CA GLN A 268 29.53 -5.50 3.97
C GLN A 268 29.04 -4.08 4.24
N LYS A 269 29.95 -3.11 4.41
CA LYS A 269 29.62 -1.71 4.61
C LYS A 269 29.05 -1.06 3.35
N ALA A 270 29.55 -1.44 2.17
CA ALA A 270 29.00 -1.02 0.88
C ALA A 270 27.62 -1.63 0.64
N GLU A 271 27.45 -2.93 0.90
CA GLU A 271 26.15 -3.61 0.89
C GLU A 271 25.16 -2.92 1.84
N ASP A 272 25.56 -2.63 3.07
CA ASP A 272 24.71 -1.94 4.05
C ASP A 272 24.34 -0.51 3.62
N TYR A 273 25.22 0.17 2.89
CA TYR A 273 24.96 1.50 2.34
C TYR A 273 23.99 1.45 1.15
N ILE A 274 24.23 0.54 0.19
CA ILE A 274 23.39 0.33 -0.99
C ILE A 274 22.01 -0.17 -0.56
N MET A 275 21.98 -1.21 0.28
CA MET A 275 20.76 -1.76 0.86
C MET A 275 20.04 -0.75 1.74
N GLY A 276 20.78 -0.02 2.58
CA GLY A 276 20.22 1.01 3.45
C GLY A 276 19.56 2.16 2.69
N ASN A 277 19.99 2.47 1.47
CA ASN A 277 19.34 3.45 0.59
C ASN A 277 18.23 2.83 -0.27
N HIS A 278 18.35 1.55 -0.66
CA HIS A 278 17.35 0.85 -1.47
C HIS A 278 16.09 0.46 -0.69
N PHE A 279 16.24 0.03 0.56
CA PHE A 279 15.10 -0.41 1.39
C PHE A 279 14.29 0.75 1.98
N ARG A 280 14.86 1.95 2.02
CA ARG A 280 14.16 3.17 2.48
C ARG A 280 13.15 3.72 1.49
N ARG A 281 13.06 3.14 0.30
CA ARG A 281 12.25 3.68 -0.80
C ARG A 281 11.31 2.60 -1.32
N MET A 282 10.09 2.99 -1.65
CA MET A 282 9.01 2.06 -1.98
C MET A 282 8.72 1.93 -3.49
N SER A 283 9.60 2.38 -4.40
CA SER A 283 9.36 2.17 -5.84
C SER A 283 9.22 0.68 -6.19
N TRP A 284 9.90 -0.22 -5.47
CA TRP A 284 9.74 -1.67 -5.64
C TRP A 284 8.30 -2.15 -5.45
N LEU A 285 7.51 -1.49 -4.59
CA LEU A 285 6.11 -1.83 -4.35
C LEU A 285 5.27 -1.30 -5.51
N PHE A 286 5.39 0.00 -5.78
CA PHE A 286 4.61 0.69 -6.80
C PHE A 286 4.91 0.19 -8.21
N GLU A 287 6.14 -0.23 -8.53
CA GLU A 287 6.49 -0.86 -9.80
C GLU A 287 5.82 -2.23 -9.98
N LEU A 288 5.47 -2.92 -8.89
CA LEU A 288 4.83 -4.23 -8.91
C LEU A 288 3.29 -4.16 -8.86
N GLU A 289 2.72 -3.15 -8.23
CA GLU A 289 1.28 -2.93 -8.18
C GLU A 289 0.71 -2.62 -9.58
N ASP A 290 -0.57 -2.90 -9.78
CA ASP A 290 -1.30 -2.50 -10.98
C ASP A 290 -2.24 -1.33 -10.70
N VAL A 291 -2.55 -1.07 -9.43
CA VAL A 291 -3.48 -0.05 -8.98
C VAL A 291 -3.02 0.54 -7.65
N HIS A 292 -3.12 1.86 -7.50
CA HIS A 292 -2.81 2.57 -6.25
C HIS A 292 -4.09 2.79 -5.44
N LEU A 293 -4.06 2.43 -4.16
CA LEU A 293 -5.25 2.34 -3.31
C LEU A 293 -5.14 3.19 -2.04
N PRO A 294 -4.90 4.52 -2.13
CA PRO A 294 -4.74 5.35 -0.94
C PRO A 294 -6.06 5.43 -0.17
N SER A 295 -6.02 5.27 1.15
CA SER A 295 -7.19 5.50 2.01
C SER A 295 -7.41 7.00 2.23
N VAL A 296 -8.62 7.48 1.98
CA VAL A 296 -9.02 8.89 2.15
C VAL A 296 -10.19 9.06 3.12
N TYR A 297 -10.30 8.16 4.09
CA TYR A 297 -11.38 8.18 5.09
C TYR A 297 -11.34 9.48 5.90
N LEU A 298 -12.43 10.24 5.83
CA LEU A 298 -12.55 11.52 6.52
C LEU A 298 -12.67 11.30 8.03
N ARG A 299 -12.19 12.27 8.80
CA ARG A 299 -12.32 12.32 10.26
C ARG A 299 -12.97 13.62 10.68
N GLN A 300 -13.82 13.56 11.69
CA GLN A 300 -14.53 14.69 12.26
C GLN A 300 -13.57 15.65 12.97
N GLU A 301 -12.47 15.14 13.54
CA GLU A 301 -11.39 15.95 14.13
C GLU A 301 -10.72 16.92 13.14
N ILE A 302 -10.75 16.60 11.83
CA ILE A 302 -10.28 17.50 10.79
C ILE A 302 -11.38 18.55 10.59
N LYS A 303 -11.02 19.83 10.72
CA LYS A 303 -11.94 20.95 10.47
C LYS A 303 -12.57 20.80 9.09
N GLU A 304 -13.86 21.09 8.98
CA GLU A 304 -14.61 20.94 7.73
C GLU A 304 -13.91 21.61 6.53
N VAL A 305 -13.34 22.80 6.73
CA VAL A 305 -12.61 23.56 5.70
C VAL A 305 -11.35 22.84 5.20
N ASP A 306 -10.77 21.95 5.99
CA ASP A 306 -9.52 21.25 5.74
C ASP A 306 -9.73 19.83 5.17
N ARG A 307 -10.96 19.28 5.23
CA ARG A 307 -11.30 17.92 4.77
C ARG A 307 -11.06 17.73 3.27
N VAL A 308 -11.32 18.75 2.46
CA VAL A 308 -11.02 18.71 1.02
C VAL A 308 -9.51 18.61 0.79
N GLY A 309 -8.72 19.39 1.54
CA GLY A 309 -7.26 19.35 1.47
C GLY A 309 -6.68 17.99 1.91
N PHE A 310 -7.32 17.35 2.89
CA PHE A 310 -6.98 16.00 3.31
C PHE A 310 -7.09 14.98 2.18
N VAL A 311 -8.25 14.92 1.51
CA VAL A 311 -8.47 14.00 0.38
C VAL A 311 -7.55 14.36 -0.78
N LYS A 312 -7.46 15.67 -1.11
CA LYS A 312 -6.63 16.17 -2.21
C LYS A 312 -5.17 15.74 -2.07
N GLY A 313 -4.56 15.92 -0.91
CA GLY A 313 -3.15 15.58 -0.71
C GLY A 313 -2.86 14.10 -0.92
N ARG A 314 -3.74 13.22 -0.44
CA ARG A 314 -3.60 11.76 -0.56
C ARG A 314 -3.79 11.27 -1.99
N ALA A 315 -4.86 11.72 -2.65
CA ALA A 315 -5.12 11.37 -4.05
C ALA A 315 -4.03 11.92 -4.98
N SER A 316 -3.56 13.16 -4.75
CA SER A 316 -2.47 13.76 -5.53
C SER A 316 -1.17 13.00 -5.40
N GLU A 317 -0.85 12.46 -4.22
CA GLU A 317 0.36 11.66 -4.03
C GLU A 317 0.30 10.33 -4.76
N ALA A 318 -0.86 9.65 -4.75
CA ALA A 318 -1.05 8.44 -5.53
C ALA A 318 -0.95 8.70 -7.04
N LEU A 319 -1.58 9.77 -7.54
CA LEU A 319 -1.45 10.20 -8.94
C LEU A 319 0.00 10.53 -9.32
N ARG A 320 0.74 11.17 -8.40
CA ARG A 320 2.16 11.47 -8.61
C ARG A 320 2.99 10.19 -8.71
N MET A 321 2.69 9.17 -7.92
CA MET A 321 3.36 7.86 -8.01
C MET A 321 2.97 7.10 -9.28
N ALA A 322 1.69 7.10 -9.65
CA ALA A 322 1.21 6.53 -10.91
C ALA A 322 1.91 7.18 -12.13
N GLY A 323 2.05 8.50 -12.14
CA GLY A 323 2.72 9.24 -13.22
C GLY A 323 4.23 9.00 -13.34
N LYS A 324 4.85 8.28 -12.38
CA LYS A 324 6.25 7.83 -12.49
C LYS A 324 6.39 6.46 -13.11
N SER A 325 5.32 5.68 -13.15
CA SER A 325 5.32 4.35 -13.75
C SER A 325 5.37 4.44 -15.27
N THR A 326 6.05 3.48 -15.90
CA THR A 326 6.00 3.29 -17.36
C THR A 326 4.73 2.57 -17.81
N ARG A 327 4.00 1.95 -16.87
CA ARG A 327 2.70 1.31 -17.07
C ARG A 327 1.61 2.24 -16.57
N GLU A 328 0.48 2.27 -17.27
CA GLU A 328 -0.74 2.89 -16.74
C GLU A 328 -1.18 2.13 -15.49
N GLN A 329 -1.30 2.87 -14.38
CA GLN A 329 -1.70 2.33 -13.09
C GLN A 329 -2.85 3.19 -12.56
N PRO A 330 -4.11 2.70 -12.58
CA PRO A 330 -5.22 3.44 -12.04
C PRO A 330 -5.01 3.81 -10.56
N VAL A 331 -5.54 4.96 -10.19
CA VAL A 331 -5.64 5.42 -8.80
C VAL A 331 -7.09 5.30 -8.38
N LEU A 332 -7.36 4.40 -7.43
CA LEU A 332 -8.69 4.16 -6.89
C LEU A 332 -8.67 4.42 -5.37
N PRO A 333 -8.82 5.69 -4.93
CA PRO A 333 -8.82 5.99 -3.50
C PRO A 333 -9.96 5.25 -2.78
N TYR A 334 -9.62 4.67 -1.64
CA TYR A 334 -10.57 4.04 -0.74
C TYR A 334 -11.32 5.11 0.05
N THR A 335 -12.63 5.14 -0.13
CA THR A 335 -13.56 6.05 0.56
C THR A 335 -14.44 5.25 1.51
N TRP A 336 -14.86 5.88 2.61
CA TRP A 336 -15.83 5.30 3.55
C TRP A 336 -16.94 6.32 3.76
N PHE A 337 -18.18 5.86 3.80
CA PHE A 337 -19.35 6.71 3.99
C PHE A 337 -19.57 7.12 5.45
N LYS A 338 -18.67 6.74 6.37
CA LYS A 338 -18.65 7.16 7.77
C LYS A 338 -17.41 7.99 8.08
N TYR A 339 -17.48 8.84 9.10
CA TYR A 339 -16.26 9.44 9.67
C TYR A 339 -15.47 8.38 10.46
N GLN A 340 -14.18 8.25 10.19
CA GLN A 340 -13.34 7.17 10.74
C GLN A 340 -13.21 7.24 12.27
N ASP A 341 -13.26 8.43 12.85
CA ASP A 341 -13.24 8.71 14.29
C ASP A 341 -14.65 8.84 14.93
N GLN A 342 -15.71 8.85 14.12
CA GLN A 342 -17.12 8.88 14.55
C GLN A 342 -17.94 7.88 13.72
N ARG A 343 -17.69 6.59 13.95
CA ARG A 343 -18.14 5.49 13.06
C ARG A 343 -19.66 5.32 12.94
N ASN A 344 -20.45 5.91 13.85
CA ASN A 344 -21.91 5.88 13.76
C ASN A 344 -22.46 6.89 12.74
N ASP A 345 -21.71 7.95 12.44
CA ASP A 345 -22.19 9.08 11.67
C ASP A 345 -21.83 8.93 10.19
N PHE A 346 -22.85 9.04 9.33
CA PHE A 346 -22.61 9.18 7.89
C PHE A 346 -21.91 10.50 7.58
N LEU A 347 -21.08 10.51 6.53
CA LEU A 347 -20.56 11.75 5.99
C LEU A 347 -21.72 12.67 5.60
N THR A 348 -21.59 13.95 5.88
CA THR A 348 -22.58 14.94 5.42
C THR A 348 -22.66 14.92 3.89
N LYS A 349 -23.79 15.37 3.32
CA LYS A 349 -23.94 15.51 1.87
C LYS A 349 -22.80 16.32 1.26
N LYS A 350 -22.44 17.44 1.91
CA LYS A 350 -21.34 18.32 1.49
C LYS A 350 -19.99 17.59 1.48
N ASP A 351 -19.64 16.89 2.55
CA ASP A 351 -18.36 16.16 2.61
C ASP A 351 -18.31 15.01 1.60
N THR A 352 -19.43 14.32 1.39
CA THR A 352 -19.55 13.24 0.40
C THR A 352 -19.33 13.76 -1.01
N GLU A 353 -20.05 14.81 -1.40
CA GLU A 353 -19.92 15.45 -2.71
C GLU A 353 -18.51 16.02 -2.89
N ASN A 354 -17.95 16.69 -1.88
CA ASN A 354 -16.62 17.28 -1.97
C ASN A 354 -15.52 16.21 -2.11
N ALA A 355 -15.57 15.13 -1.33
CA ALA A 355 -14.59 14.04 -1.39
C ALA A 355 -14.62 13.34 -2.77
N ILE A 356 -15.81 13.08 -3.31
CA ILE A 356 -15.98 12.46 -4.63
C ILE A 356 -15.51 13.41 -5.74
N ASN A 357 -15.94 14.67 -5.71
CA ASN A 357 -15.59 15.67 -6.72
C ASN A 357 -14.09 15.96 -6.73
N ILE A 358 -13.44 16.06 -5.57
CA ILE A 358 -12.00 16.34 -5.54
C ILE A 358 -11.19 15.18 -6.12
N ILE A 359 -11.55 13.93 -5.85
CA ILE A 359 -10.92 12.75 -6.45
C ILE A 359 -11.04 12.79 -7.98
N ALA A 360 -12.26 12.98 -8.49
CA ALA A 360 -12.51 13.05 -9.94
C ALA A 360 -11.79 14.24 -10.60
N SER A 361 -11.84 15.43 -9.99
CA SER A 361 -11.22 16.64 -10.54
C SER A 361 -9.69 16.58 -10.62
N LEU A 362 -9.04 15.75 -9.80
CA LEU A 362 -7.61 15.48 -9.88
C LEU A 362 -7.23 14.54 -11.03
N GLY A 363 -8.21 13.87 -11.65
CA GLY A 363 -7.99 12.94 -12.74
C GLY A 363 -7.71 11.50 -12.31
N ALA A 364 -8.10 11.12 -11.09
CA ALA A 364 -8.12 9.71 -10.69
C ALA A 364 -9.16 8.93 -11.52
N GLU A 365 -8.85 7.68 -11.84
CA GLU A 365 -9.66 6.81 -12.68
C GLU A 365 -10.94 6.32 -11.98
N GLY A 366 -11.05 6.53 -10.67
CA GLY A 366 -12.21 6.08 -9.92
C GLY A 366 -12.06 6.19 -8.42
N LEU A 367 -12.91 5.45 -7.71
CA LEU A 367 -12.84 5.28 -6.26
C LEU A 367 -13.42 3.93 -5.85
N ILE A 368 -13.08 3.49 -4.63
CA ILE A 368 -13.68 2.32 -4.01
C ILE A 368 -14.51 2.79 -2.80
N ILE A 369 -15.78 2.39 -2.75
CA ILE A 369 -16.69 2.66 -1.64
C ILE A 369 -16.61 1.46 -0.71
N TRP A 370 -15.96 1.64 0.43
CA TRP A 370 -15.80 0.60 1.44
C TRP A 370 -16.82 0.77 2.57
N GLY A 371 -17.12 -0.33 3.26
CA GLY A 371 -17.88 -0.32 4.51
C GLY A 371 -17.46 -1.46 5.44
N SER A 372 -17.62 -1.24 6.74
CA SER A 372 -17.40 -2.26 7.76
C SER A 372 -18.57 -3.25 7.80
N SER A 373 -18.31 -4.48 8.23
CA SER A 373 -19.41 -5.42 8.55
C SER A 373 -20.32 -4.89 9.66
N GLU A 374 -19.79 -4.04 10.54
CA GLU A 374 -20.57 -3.35 11.57
C GLU A 374 -21.52 -2.29 11.00
N ASP A 375 -21.32 -1.83 9.76
CA ASP A 375 -22.21 -0.85 9.11
C ASP A 375 -23.47 -1.52 8.54
N THR A 376 -23.52 -2.85 8.48
CA THR A 376 -24.57 -3.64 7.85
C THR A 376 -25.01 -4.85 8.69
N ASP A 377 -24.75 -4.83 10.01
CA ASP A 377 -25.03 -5.95 10.92
C ASP A 377 -26.47 -6.01 11.45
N THR A 378 -27.22 -4.91 11.34
CA THR A 378 -28.64 -4.80 11.75
C THR A 378 -29.53 -4.29 10.62
N GLU A 379 -30.83 -4.61 10.70
CA GLU A 379 -31.82 -4.18 9.71
C GLU A 379 -31.88 -2.64 9.61
N GLN A 380 -31.85 -1.94 10.75
CA GLN A 380 -31.91 -0.48 10.78
C GLN A 380 -30.71 0.14 10.05
N LYS A 381 -29.49 -0.33 10.33
CA LYS A 381 -28.30 0.17 9.64
C LYS A 381 -28.35 -0.11 8.13
N CYS A 382 -28.87 -1.26 7.71
CA CYS A 382 -29.11 -1.56 6.30
C CYS A 382 -30.11 -0.58 5.65
N ARG A 383 -31.22 -0.26 6.32
CA ARG A 383 -32.21 0.73 5.84
C ARG A 383 -31.61 2.14 5.77
N ASP A 384 -30.80 2.52 6.75
CA ASP A 384 -30.14 3.82 6.78
C ASP A 384 -29.09 3.95 5.68
N LEU A 385 -28.31 2.90 5.42
CA LEU A 385 -27.37 2.86 4.30
C LEU A 385 -28.09 2.92 2.95
N GLN A 386 -29.20 2.18 2.77
CA GLN A 386 -29.99 2.25 1.53
C GLN A 386 -30.58 3.65 1.30
N ARG A 387 -31.03 4.32 2.36
CA ARG A 387 -31.50 5.72 2.30
C ARG A 387 -30.36 6.67 1.92
N TYR A 388 -29.21 6.55 2.60
CA TYR A 388 -28.04 7.37 2.33
C TYR A 388 -27.51 7.18 0.90
N LEU A 389 -27.52 5.95 0.39
CA LEU A 389 -27.21 5.64 -1.00
C LEU A 389 -28.13 6.39 -1.96
N ARG A 390 -29.46 6.30 -1.76
CA ARG A 390 -30.44 6.93 -2.65
C ARG A 390 -30.39 8.45 -2.62
N GLU A 391 -30.16 9.04 -1.45
CA GLU A 391 -30.35 10.49 -1.23
C GLU A 391 -29.04 11.29 -1.32
N VAL A 392 -27.89 10.66 -1.09
CA VAL A 392 -26.59 11.35 -1.00
C VAL A 392 -25.55 10.72 -1.92
N LEU A 393 -25.15 9.47 -1.64
CA LEU A 393 -23.97 8.87 -2.28
C LEU A 393 -24.20 8.56 -3.78
N GLY A 394 -25.31 7.89 -4.11
CA GLY A 394 -25.66 7.53 -5.48
C GLY A 394 -25.79 8.76 -6.39
N PRO A 395 -26.57 9.79 -6.01
CA PRO A 395 -26.65 11.05 -6.77
C PRO A 395 -25.32 11.81 -6.90
N ALA A 396 -24.39 11.66 -5.94
CA ALA A 396 -23.06 12.26 -6.04
C ALA A 396 -22.18 11.54 -7.08
N ILE A 397 -22.16 10.21 -7.08
CA ILE A 397 -21.42 9.41 -8.07
C ILE A 397 -21.99 9.58 -9.48
N ARG A 398 -23.31 9.48 -9.64
CA ARG A 398 -23.99 9.56 -10.95
C ARG A 398 -23.68 10.82 -11.74
N ARG A 399 -23.29 11.92 -11.07
CA ARG A 399 -22.90 13.18 -11.74
C ARG A 399 -21.56 13.06 -12.50
N LEU A 400 -20.72 12.08 -12.15
CA LEU A 400 -19.38 11.91 -12.70
C LEU A 400 -19.28 10.82 -13.77
N VAL A 401 -20.14 9.79 -13.71
CA VAL A 401 -20.05 8.60 -14.58
C VAL A 401 -20.88 8.78 -15.87
N LYS A 402 -20.93 9.99 -16.43
CA LYS A 402 -21.73 10.30 -17.63
C LYS A 402 -21.06 9.88 -18.92
#